data_AF-A0A7J7NFQ7-F1
#
_entry.id   AF-A0A7J7NFQ7-F1
#
_cell.length_a   1.000
_cell.length_b   1.000
_cell.length_c   1.000
_cell.angle_alpha   90.00
_cell.angle_beta   90.00
_cell.angle_gamma   90.00
#
_symmetry.space_group_name_H-M   'P 1'
#
loop_
_entity.id
_entity.type
_entity.pdbx_description
1 polymer ?
#
loop_
_entity_poly.entity_id
_entity_poly.type
_entity_poly.pdbx_seq_one_letter_code
_entity_poly.pdbx_strand_id
1 'polypeptide(L)'
;MNNITLFSVITIMLLFPLTPVALFMEGVKFTPTYLQAAGLKAKDVCIKALVAGICFHAYQQLAMTYTSLCSFLAGPLPFVRRFSYAEIKKVTGGFSSIIATHSNGYVYKAQFRGGLVAVVKEVRIFNTKDAINKEVQLL
;
A
#
# COMPACT_ATOMS: atom_id res chain seq x y z
N MET A 1 -19.14 -6.39 -13.43
CA MET A 1 -19.09 -5.20 -12.56
C MET A 1 -19.94 -5.50 -11.33
N ASN A 2 -19.31 -5.58 -10.17
CA ASN A 2 -19.88 -5.99 -8.88
C ASN A 2 -20.78 -4.88 -8.28
N ASN A 3 -21.88 -5.26 -7.60
CA ASN A 3 -22.88 -4.33 -7.03
C ASN A 3 -22.27 -3.26 -6.11
N ILE A 4 -21.18 -3.58 -5.43
CA ILE A 4 -20.45 -2.67 -4.54
C ILE A 4 -19.80 -1.53 -5.34
N THR A 5 -19.22 -1.84 -6.51
CA THR A 5 -18.60 -0.85 -7.40
C THR A 5 -19.65 0.06 -8.03
N LEU A 6 -20.82 -0.48 -8.37
CA LEU A 6 -21.93 0.30 -8.91
C LEU A 6 -22.46 1.33 -7.88
N PHE A 7 -22.69 0.88 -6.64
CA PHE A 7 -23.19 1.74 -5.56
C PHE A 7 -22.20 2.86 -5.20
N SER A 8 -20.91 2.54 -5.16
CA SER A 8 -19.85 3.52 -4.91
C SER A 8 -19.73 4.56 -6.04
N VAL A 9 -19.80 4.13 -7.31
CA VAL A 9 -19.72 5.03 -8.46
C VAL A 9 -20.92 5.97 -8.52
N ILE A 10 -22.13 5.45 -8.28
CA ILE A 10 -23.36 6.26 -8.23
C ILE A 10 -23.27 7.30 -7.10
N THR A 11 -22.80 6.91 -5.92
CA THR A 11 -22.68 7.83 -4.77
C THR A 11 -21.68 8.97 -5.04
N ILE A 12 -20.53 8.67 -5.65
CA ILE A 12 -19.51 9.68 -5.99
C ILE A 12 -20.01 10.64 -7.09
N MET A 13 -20.68 10.10 -8.11
CA MET A 13 -21.22 10.89 -9.22
C MET A 13 -22.39 11.78 -8.78
N LEU A 14 -23.14 11.40 -7.75
CA LEU A 14 -24.21 12.21 -7.18
C LEU A 14 -23.67 13.26 -6.19
N LEU A 15 -22.65 12.95 -5.40
CA LEU A 15 -22.09 13.88 -4.41
C LEU A 15 -21.49 15.15 -5.04
N PHE A 16 -20.80 15.01 -6.17
CA PHE A 16 -20.08 16.10 -6.84
C PHE A 16 -20.97 17.22 -7.43
N PRO A 17 -22.15 16.95 -8.02
CA PRO A 17 -23.10 17.98 -8.45
C PRO A 17 -24.05 18.43 -7.32
N LEU A 18 -24.40 17.57 -6.36
CA LEU A 18 -25.25 17.96 -5.23
C LEU A 18 -24.56 18.98 -4.31
N THR A 19 -23.24 18.90 -4.13
CA THR A 19 -22.46 19.83 -3.31
C THR A 19 -22.51 21.28 -3.82
N PRO A 20 -22.20 21.58 -5.10
CA PRO A 20 -22.31 22.93 -5.64
C PRO A 20 -23.76 23.39 -5.80
N VAL A 21 -24.72 22.51 -6.09
CA VAL A 21 -26.15 22.89 -6.16
C VAL A 21 -26.69 23.27 -4.78
N ALA A 22 -26.30 22.54 -3.72
CA ALA A 22 -26.66 22.90 -2.34
C ALA A 22 -26.01 24.23 -1.91
N LEU A 23 -24.72 24.44 -2.24
CA LEU A 23 -24.02 25.70 -1.97
C LEU A 23 -24.61 26.89 -2.75
N PHE A 24 -25.10 26.66 -3.97
CA PHE A 24 -25.67 27.69 -4.82
C PHE A 24 -27.12 28.04 -4.43
N MET A 25 -27.92 27.04 -4.01
CA MET A 25 -29.31 27.26 -3.59
C MET A 25 -29.43 27.84 -2.18
N GLU A 26 -28.53 27.52 -1.26
CA GLU A 26 -28.60 28.04 0.11
C GLU A 26 -27.76 29.30 0.33
N GLY A 27 -26.72 29.53 -0.47
CA GLY A 27 -25.72 30.56 -0.21
C GLY A 27 -24.98 30.27 1.10
N VAL A 28 -23.69 30.62 1.19
CA VAL A 28 -22.89 30.32 2.39
C VAL A 28 -23.24 31.31 3.52
N LYS A 29 -24.45 31.22 4.07
CA LYS A 29 -24.88 31.94 5.28
C LYS A 29 -25.03 30.93 6.41
N PHE A 30 -23.91 30.31 6.78
CA PHE A 30 -23.75 29.46 7.98
C PHE A 30 -23.84 30.29 9.28
N THR A 31 -24.87 31.12 9.42
CA THR A 31 -25.09 31.89 10.65
C THR A 31 -26.04 31.07 11.54
N PRO A 32 -25.69 30.80 12.81
CA PRO A 32 -26.49 29.95 13.70
C PRO A 32 -27.93 30.45 13.87
N THR A 33 -28.16 31.76 13.71
CA THR A 33 -29.48 32.39 13.74
C THR A 33 -30.36 32.08 12.53
N TYR A 34 -29.81 31.86 11.34
CA TYR A 34 -30.58 31.52 10.13
C TYR A 34 -31.00 30.04 10.13
N LEU A 35 -30.10 29.15 10.55
CA LEU A 35 -30.38 27.73 10.77
C LEU A 35 -31.48 27.51 11.82
N GLN A 36 -31.44 28.30 12.90
CA GLN A 36 -32.47 28.28 13.93
C GLN A 36 -33.81 28.84 13.43
N ALA A 37 -33.81 29.85 12.56
CA ALA A 37 -35.02 30.39 11.92
C ALA A 37 -35.65 29.41 10.90
N ALA A 38 -34.85 28.56 10.25
CA ALA A 38 -35.32 27.47 9.39
C ALA A 38 -35.87 26.25 10.17
N GLY A 39 -35.97 26.35 11.50
CA GLY A 39 -36.46 25.29 12.38
C GLY A 39 -35.45 24.18 12.68
N LEU A 40 -34.19 24.34 12.23
CA LEU A 40 -33.15 23.34 12.39
C LEU A 40 -32.30 23.65 13.63
N LYS A 41 -32.33 22.76 14.63
CA LYS A 41 -31.54 22.91 15.85
C LYS A 41 -30.06 22.68 15.53
N ALA A 42 -29.24 23.73 15.69
CA ALA A 42 -27.80 23.70 15.39
C ALA A 42 -27.06 22.51 16.02
N LYS A 43 -27.43 22.13 17.25
CA LYS A 43 -26.89 20.95 17.94
C LYS A 43 -27.10 19.63 17.20
N ASP A 44 -28.27 19.43 16.59
CA ASP A 44 -28.60 18.20 15.88
C ASP A 44 -27.84 18.12 14.55
N VAL A 45 -27.62 19.27 13.91
CA VAL A 45 -26.79 19.38 12.71
C VAL A 45 -25.33 19.10 13.04
N CYS A 46 -24.81 19.67 14.14
CA CYS A 46 -23.44 19.42 14.60
C CYS A 46 -23.21 17.94 14.93
N ILE A 47 -24.14 17.29 15.62
CA ILE A 47 -24.02 15.86 15.95
C ILE A 47 -24.04 15.01 14.66
N LYS A 48 -24.94 15.29 13.73
CA LYS A 48 -25.00 14.57 12.45
C LYS A 48 -23.74 14.77 11.60
N ALA A 49 -23.21 15.99 11.56
CA ALA A 49 -21.97 16.31 10.86
C ALA A 49 -20.76 15.61 11.50
N LEU A 50 -20.70 15.58 12.84
CA LEU A 50 -19.63 14.91 13.58
C LEU A 50 -19.66 13.38 13.36
N VAL A 51 -20.85 12.77 13.39
CA VAL A 51 -21.03 11.34 13.08
C VAL A 51 -20.65 11.04 11.63
N ALA A 52 -21.05 11.88 10.68
CA ALA A 52 -20.67 11.72 9.28
C ALA A 52 -19.14 11.84 9.08
N GLY A 53 -18.49 12.78 9.77
CA GLY A 53 -17.04 12.95 9.74
C GLY A 53 -16.28 11.76 10.31
N ILE A 54 -16.69 11.24 11.47
CA ILE A 54 -16.08 10.04 12.07
C ILE A 54 -16.30 8.81 11.19
N CYS A 55 -17.50 8.65 10.62
CA CYS A 55 -17.82 7.55 9.70
C CYS A 55 -16.95 7.60 8.44
N PHE A 56 -16.78 8.80 7.86
CA PHE A 56 -15.93 8.99 6.69
C PHE A 56 -14.45 8.73 7.01
N HIS A 57 -13.97 9.20 8.16
CA HIS A 57 -12.59 8.95 8.61
C HIS A 57 -12.32 7.45 8.84
N ALA A 58 -13.25 6.74 9.49
CA ALA A 58 -13.13 5.29 9.68
C ALA A 58 -13.15 4.53 8.34
N TYR A 59 -14.01 4.95 7.41
CA TYR A 59 -14.05 4.40 6.05
C TYR A 59 -12.74 4.62 5.31
N GLN A 60 -12.15 5.82 5.41
CA GLN A 60 -10.85 6.13 4.81
C GLN A 60 -9.72 5.29 5.41
N GLN A 61 -9.69 5.08 6.73
CA GLN A 61 -8.69 4.22 7.39
C GLN A 61 -8.75 2.79 6.86
N LEU A 62 -9.94 2.21 6.79
CA LEU A 62 -10.14 0.87 6.26
C LEU A 62 -9.73 0.79 4.79
N ALA A 63 -10.21 1.71 3.95
CA ALA A 63 -9.87 1.74 2.53
C ALA A 63 -8.36 1.84 2.28
N MET A 64 -7.64 2.73 2.99
CA MET A 64 -6.18 2.83 2.86
C MET A 64 -5.49 1.53 3.28
N THR A 65 -5.91 0.88 4.38
CA THR A 65 -5.32 -0.39 4.81
C THR A 65 -5.54 -1.51 3.80
N TYR A 66 -6.74 -1.61 3.19
CA TYR A 66 -7.00 -2.61 2.15
C TYR A 66 -6.22 -2.33 0.86
N THR A 67 -6.03 -1.06 0.48
CA THR A 67 -5.17 -0.71 -0.67
C THR A 67 -3.71 -1.05 -0.38
N SER A 68 -3.18 -0.70 0.79
CA SER A 68 -1.81 -1.06 1.18
C SER A 68 -1.60 -2.58 1.28
N LEU A 69 -2.58 -3.31 1.81
CA LEU A 69 -2.56 -4.77 1.87
C LEU A 69 -2.62 -5.38 0.46
N CYS A 70 -3.47 -4.86 -0.42
CA CYS A 70 -3.57 -5.33 -1.80
C CYS A 70 -2.28 -5.01 -2.57
N SER A 71 -1.66 -3.84 -2.37
CA SER A 71 -0.33 -3.53 -2.94
C SER A 71 0.78 -4.40 -2.37
N PHE A 72 0.69 -4.80 -1.10
CA PHE A 72 1.63 -5.74 -0.48
C PHE A 72 1.45 -7.18 -1.00
N LEU A 73 0.22 -7.61 -1.25
CA LEU A 73 -0.10 -8.95 -1.74
C LEU A 73 0.01 -9.09 -3.28
N ALA A 74 -0.24 -8.02 -4.03
CA ALA A 74 -0.28 -8.01 -5.50
C ALA A 74 0.93 -7.33 -6.16
N GLY A 75 1.75 -6.60 -5.40
CA GLY A 75 3.03 -6.06 -5.89
C GLY A 75 4.12 -7.14 -5.96
N PRO A 76 5.22 -6.92 -6.70
CA PRO A 76 6.44 -7.70 -6.51
C PRO A 76 6.79 -7.63 -5.02
N LEU A 77 6.97 -8.79 -4.38
CA LEU A 77 7.32 -8.90 -2.97
C LEU A 77 8.35 -7.82 -2.62
N PRO A 78 8.09 -6.91 -1.66
CA PRO A 78 8.94 -5.74 -1.42
C PRO A 78 10.38 -6.11 -1.04
N PHE A 79 10.64 -7.38 -0.74
CA PHE A 79 11.96 -7.92 -0.42
C PHE A 79 12.75 -8.45 -1.63
N VAL A 80 12.12 -8.66 -2.81
CA VAL A 80 12.82 -9.23 -3.97
C VAL A 80 13.35 -8.11 -4.86
N ARG A 81 14.54 -7.62 -4.51
CA ARG A 81 15.30 -6.67 -5.34
C ARG A 81 16.21 -7.42 -6.31
N ARG A 82 16.23 -7.01 -7.58
CA ARG A 82 17.22 -7.50 -8.55
C ARG A 82 18.54 -6.80 -8.32
N PHE A 83 19.60 -7.58 -8.19
CA PHE A 83 20.98 -7.09 -8.09
C PHE A 83 21.76 -7.49 -9.34
N SER A 84 22.62 -6.60 -9.80
CA SER A 84 23.53 -6.93 -10.89
C SER A 84 24.67 -7.83 -10.40
N TYR A 85 25.15 -8.74 -11.25
CA TYR A 85 26.31 -9.58 -10.94
C TYR A 85 27.54 -8.75 -10.54
N ALA A 86 27.78 -7.63 -11.22
CA ALA A 86 28.89 -6.74 -10.92
C ALA A 86 28.78 -6.13 -9.52
N GLU A 87 27.55 -5.84 -9.08
CA GLU A 87 27.28 -5.35 -7.73
C GLU A 87 27.53 -6.44 -6.69
N ILE A 88 26.97 -7.64 -6.90
CA ILE A 88 27.18 -8.80 -6.01
C ILE A 88 28.66 -9.14 -5.88
N LYS A 89 29.41 -9.18 -6.99
CA LYS A 89 30.85 -9.41 -6.99
C LYS A 89 31.60 -8.36 -6.18
N LYS A 90 31.18 -7.10 -6.24
CA LYS A 90 31.79 -6.01 -5.47
C LYS A 90 31.53 -6.16 -3.97
N VAL A 91 30.29 -6.43 -3.56
CA VAL A 91 29.91 -6.52 -2.14
C VAL A 91 30.41 -7.78 -1.45
N THR A 92 30.79 -8.82 -2.19
CA THR A 92 31.40 -10.06 -1.68
C THR A 92 32.93 -10.06 -1.73
N GLY A 93 33.57 -8.95 -2.10
CA GLY A 93 35.03 -8.87 -2.24
C GLY A 93 35.57 -9.78 -3.34
N GLY A 94 34.85 -9.92 -4.45
CA GLY A 94 35.21 -10.82 -5.54
C GLY A 94 34.94 -12.30 -5.23
N PHE A 95 33.94 -12.59 -4.38
CA PHE A 95 33.63 -13.93 -3.88
C PHE A 95 34.70 -14.54 -2.96
N SER A 96 35.50 -13.70 -2.31
CA SER A 96 36.53 -14.14 -1.35
C SER A 96 35.98 -14.36 0.08
N SER A 97 34.87 -13.72 0.44
CA SER A 97 34.31 -13.77 1.80
C SER A 97 33.38 -14.96 2.03
N ILE A 98 33.90 -16.19 1.94
CA ILE A 98 33.13 -17.42 2.15
C ILE A 98 32.73 -17.55 3.64
N ILE A 99 31.44 -17.74 3.91
CA ILE A 99 30.91 -18.06 5.25
C ILE A 99 30.73 -19.56 5.41
N ALA A 100 30.26 -20.24 4.35
CA ALA A 100 30.02 -21.67 4.39
C ALA A 100 30.23 -22.31 3.02
N THR A 101 30.69 -23.55 3.03
CA THR A 101 30.85 -24.40 1.85
C THR A 101 29.89 -25.57 1.99
N HIS A 102 28.99 -25.73 1.02
CA HIS A 102 28.06 -26.86 0.95
C HIS A 102 28.29 -27.66 -0.33
N SER A 103 27.83 -28.91 -0.35
CA SER A 103 27.83 -29.75 -1.55
C SER A 103 27.13 -29.06 -2.74
N ASN A 104 26.11 -28.24 -2.47
CA ASN A 104 25.30 -27.55 -3.47
C ASN A 104 25.79 -26.15 -3.89
N GLY A 105 26.92 -25.66 -3.34
CA GLY A 105 27.43 -24.33 -3.66
C GLY A 105 28.19 -23.66 -2.52
N TYR A 106 28.67 -22.46 -2.80
CA TYR A 106 29.32 -21.59 -1.82
C TYR A 106 28.36 -20.54 -1.30
N VAL A 107 28.55 -20.15 -0.04
CA VAL A 107 27.79 -19.11 0.62
C VAL A 107 28.73 -18.00 1.03
N TYR A 108 28.49 -16.80 0.54
CA TYR A 108 29.35 -15.63 0.73
C TYR A 108 28.67 -14.58 1.61
N LYS A 109 29.48 -13.86 2.38
CA LYS A 109 29.06 -12.63 3.06
C LYS A 109 29.06 -11.48 2.07
N ALA A 110 27.96 -10.76 1.97
CA ALA A 110 27.87 -9.50 1.24
C ALA A 110 27.75 -8.34 2.22
N GLN A 111 28.57 -7.31 2.05
CA GLN A 111 28.46 -6.05 2.80
C GLN A 111 28.09 -4.92 1.84
N PHE A 112 26.90 -4.36 2.03
CA PHE A 112 26.38 -3.25 1.23
C PHE A 112 26.71 -1.91 1.87
N ARG A 113 26.59 -0.84 1.07
CA ARG A 113 26.76 0.53 1.56
C ARG A 113 25.72 0.81 2.65
N GLY A 114 26.17 1.36 3.78
CA GLY A 114 25.32 1.61 4.95
C GLY A 114 25.39 0.52 6.04
N GLY A 115 26.32 -0.43 5.95
CA GLY A 115 26.52 -1.45 6.99
C GLY A 115 25.56 -2.65 6.93
N LEU A 116 24.68 -2.68 5.92
CA LEU A 116 23.79 -3.82 5.69
C LEU A 116 24.61 -5.05 5.29
N VAL A 117 24.40 -6.16 6.00
CA VAL A 117 25.04 -7.45 5.72
C VAL A 117 23.99 -8.42 5.18
N ALA A 118 24.27 -9.07 4.06
CA ALA A 118 23.44 -10.15 3.52
C ALA A 118 24.26 -11.39 3.20
N VAL A 119 23.56 -12.48 2.90
CA VAL A 119 24.13 -13.75 2.51
C VAL A 119 23.86 -13.98 1.02
N VAL A 120 24.90 -14.33 0.27
CA VAL A 120 24.81 -14.67 -1.15
C VAL A 120 25.09 -16.16 -1.30
N LYS A 121 24.06 -16.94 -1.65
CA LYS A 121 24.19 -18.37 -1.94
C LYS A 121 24.34 -18.54 -3.44
N GLU A 122 25.43 -19.16 -3.86
CA GLU A 122 25.60 -19.58 -5.25
C GLU A 122 24.82 -20.87 -5.48
N VAL A 123 23.90 -20.82 -6.45
CA VAL A 123 23.10 -21.99 -6.84
C VAL A 123 23.79 -22.64 -8.02
N ARG A 124 24.44 -23.79 -7.80
CA ARG A 124 24.95 -24.63 -8.89
C ARG A 124 23.78 -25.42 -9.47
N ILE A 125 23.09 -24.84 -10.44
CA ILE A 125 21.95 -25.48 -11.08
C ILE A 125 22.48 -26.62 -11.98
N PHE A 126 22.43 -27.86 -11.47
CA PHE A 126 22.50 -29.04 -12.32
C PHE A 126 21.15 -29.23 -13.02
N ASN A 127 21.06 -28.64 -14.20
CA ASN A 127 20.00 -28.79 -15.19
C ASN A 127 18.58 -28.35 -14.78
N THR A 128 17.93 -27.73 -15.76
CA THR A 128 16.51 -27.36 -15.83
C THR A 128 16.10 -26.08 -15.09
N LYS A 129 15.59 -25.13 -15.89
CA LYS A 129 15.11 -23.78 -15.55
C LYS A 129 14.01 -23.74 -14.46
N ASP A 130 13.53 -24.90 -14.02
CA ASP A 130 12.41 -25.06 -13.09
C ASP A 130 12.82 -24.93 -11.62
N ALA A 131 14.13 -25.08 -11.31
CA ALA A 131 14.64 -24.99 -9.93
C ALA A 131 14.65 -23.54 -9.38
N ILE A 132 14.89 -22.54 -10.25
CA ILE A 132 14.95 -21.12 -9.84
C ILE A 132 13.58 -20.64 -9.35
N ASN A 133 12.51 -21.06 -10.00
CA ASN A 133 11.15 -20.62 -9.63
C ASN A 133 10.66 -21.22 -8.31
N LYS A 134 11.17 -22.40 -7.92
CA LYS A 134 10.81 -23.03 -6.64
C LYS A 134 11.45 -22.36 -5.43
N GLU A 135 12.71 -21.92 -5.51
CA GLU A 135 13.36 -21.23 -4.37
C GLU A 135 12.81 -19.81 -4.16
N VAL A 136 12.36 -19.13 -5.22
CA VAL A 136 11.76 -17.78 -5.11
C VAL A 136 10.31 -17.81 -4.57
N GLN A 137 9.61 -18.94 -4.67
CA GLN A 137 8.25 -19.10 -4.13
C GLN A 137 8.21 -19.59 -2.66
N LEU A 138 9.35 -19.98 -2.08
CA LEU A 138 9.43 -20.53 -0.72
C LEU A 138 9.82 -19.49 0.35
N LEU A 139 9.87 -18.20 -0.01
CA LEU A 139 10.11 -17.06 0.88
C LEU A 139 8.87 -16.14 0.89
#